data_AF-A0A8D8I2Y4-F1
#
_entry.id   AF-A0A8D8I2Y4-F1
#
_cell.length_a   1.000
_cell.length_b   1.000
_cell.length_c   1.000
_cell.angle_alpha   90.00
_cell.angle_beta   90.00
_cell.angle_gamma   90.00
#
_symmetry.space_group_name_H-M   'P 1'
#
loop_
_entity.id
_entity.type
_entity.pdbx_description
1 polymer ?
#
loop_
_entity_poly.entity_id
_entity_poly.type
_entity_poly.pdbx_seq_one_letter_code
_entity_poly.pdbx_strand_id
1 'polypeptide(L)'
;MPVPPSGRALFNLRGPAWYEAIDFDLKLLSVDAPPNVRPADQRFFSLNKLSNEVLLNLVKSIEGPQDIELELSMTVFKDGQPYGSNIAKLFLMISAYEF
;
A
#
# COMPACT_ATOMS: atom_id res chain seq x y z
N MET A 1 5.78 15.64 -5.28
CA MET A 1 5.32 14.92 -6.49
C MET A 1 3.81 15.07 -6.63
N PRO A 2 3.29 15.78 -7.64
CA PRO A 2 1.85 15.89 -7.86
C PRO A 2 1.27 14.52 -8.22
N VAL A 3 0.30 14.06 -7.45
CA VAL A 3 -0.46 12.85 -7.75
C VAL A 3 -1.53 13.20 -8.78
N PRO A 4 -1.62 12.49 -9.92
CA PRO A 4 -2.69 12.69 -10.89
C PRO A 4 -4.07 12.55 -10.23
N PRO A 5 -5.13 13.16 -10.75
CA PRO A 5 -6.48 13.00 -10.20
C PRO A 5 -6.93 11.53 -10.06
N SER A 6 -6.39 10.64 -10.89
CA SER A 6 -6.61 9.19 -10.86
C SER A 6 -5.81 8.44 -9.78
N GLY A 7 -4.94 9.11 -9.04
CA GLY A 7 -3.91 8.46 -8.24
C GLY A 7 -2.71 8.00 -9.06
N ARG A 8 -1.71 7.44 -8.37
CA ARG A 8 -0.52 6.80 -8.94
C ARG A 8 -0.36 5.39 -8.35
N ALA A 9 -0.28 4.39 -9.22
CA ALA A 9 0.06 3.02 -8.82
C ALA A 9 1.47 2.96 -8.21
N LEU A 10 1.60 2.29 -7.07
CA LEU A 10 2.87 2.07 -6.37
C LEU A 10 3.34 0.63 -6.49
N PHE A 11 2.44 -0.32 -6.26
CA PHE A 11 2.80 -1.73 -6.15
C PHE A 11 1.60 -2.62 -6.49
N ASN A 12 1.85 -3.73 -7.17
CA ASN A 12 0.85 -4.77 -7.42
C ASN A 12 1.26 -6.05 -6.68
N LEU A 13 0.38 -6.60 -5.85
CA LEU A 13 0.55 -7.91 -5.25
C LEU A 13 -0.44 -8.88 -5.90
N ARG A 14 0.11 -9.91 -6.56
CA ARG A 14 -0.68 -10.93 -7.24
C ARG A 14 -0.56 -12.27 -6.52
N GLY A 15 -1.70 -12.80 -6.11
CA GLY A 15 -1.87 -14.14 -5.60
C GLY A 15 -2.10 -15.18 -6.69
N PRO A 16 -2.14 -16.46 -6.30
CA PRO A 16 -2.33 -17.56 -7.23
C PRO A 16 -3.75 -17.55 -7.82
N ALA A 17 -3.89 -17.84 -9.12
CA ALA A 17 -5.17 -17.75 -9.82
C ALA A 17 -6.18 -18.87 -9.49
N TRP A 18 -5.73 -19.94 -8.83
CA TRP A 18 -6.53 -21.14 -8.56
C TRP A 18 -7.25 -21.13 -7.19
N TYR A 19 -7.12 -20.07 -6.40
CA TYR A 19 -7.87 -19.92 -5.17
C TYR A 19 -9.12 -19.06 -5.39
N GLU A 20 -10.25 -19.50 -4.84
CA GLU A 20 -11.53 -18.83 -5.00
C GLU A 20 -11.70 -17.62 -4.07
N ALA A 21 -10.94 -17.59 -2.96
CA ALA A 21 -11.04 -16.55 -1.94
C ALA A 21 -9.65 -16.09 -1.49
N ILE A 22 -9.34 -14.82 -1.79
CA ILE A 22 -8.13 -14.13 -1.35
C ILE A 22 -8.55 -12.80 -0.73
N ASP A 23 -8.06 -12.51 0.46
CA ASP A 23 -8.20 -11.18 1.07
C ASP A 23 -6.86 -10.45 1.09
N PHE A 24 -6.95 -9.12 1.04
CA PHE A 24 -5.83 -8.20 1.03
C PHE A 24 -6.03 -7.12 2.09
N ASP A 25 -5.01 -6.82 2.87
CA ASP A 25 -5.06 -5.77 3.89
C ASP A 25 -3.82 -4.88 3.84
N LEU A 26 -4.00 -3.59 4.11
CA LEU A 26 -2.92 -2.60 4.11
C LEU A 26 -2.82 -1.93 5.48
N LYS A 27 -1.63 -2.01 6.07
CA LYS A 27 -1.31 -1.30 7.31
C LYS A 27 -0.23 -0.25 7.06
N LEU A 28 -0.47 0.94 7.59
CA LEU A 28 0.58 1.94 7.81
C LEU A 28 1.30 1.59 9.12
N LEU A 29 2.54 1.11 9.01
CA LEU A 29 3.32 0.65 10.17
C LEU A 29 4.02 1.81 10.86
N SER A 30 4.66 2.69 10.10
CA SER A 30 5.38 3.83 10.64
C SER A 30 5.44 4.98 9.63
N VAL A 31 5.53 6.20 10.17
CA VAL A 31 5.80 7.43 9.42
C VAL A 31 6.74 8.26 10.27
N ASP A 32 7.92 8.57 9.74
CA ASP A 32 8.86 9.50 10.33
C ASP A 32 8.93 10.77 9.47
N ALA A 33 8.63 11.91 10.09
CA ALA A 33 8.56 13.21 9.43
C ALA A 33 9.04 14.31 10.37
N PRO A 34 9.78 15.32 9.87
CA PRO A 34 10.14 16.49 10.66
C PRO A 34 8.92 17.24 11.21
N PRO A 35 9.05 18.01 12.31
CA PRO A 35 7.91 18.71 12.94
C PRO A 35 7.16 19.69 12.02
N ASN A 36 7.82 20.17 10.97
CA ASN A 36 7.27 21.12 10.01
C ASN A 36 6.65 20.47 8.76
N VAL A 37 6.67 19.14 8.64
CA VAL A 37 6.09 18.39 7.51
C VAL A 37 4.86 17.66 8.01
N ARG A 38 3.76 17.70 7.25
CA ARG A 38 2.57 16.92 7.62
C ARG A 38 2.82 15.43 7.38
N PRO A 39 2.77 14.56 8.41
CA PRO A 39 2.94 13.13 8.21
C PRO A 39 1.84 12.56 7.32
N ALA A 40 2.21 11.65 6.42
CA ALA A 40 1.24 10.86 5.68
C ALA A 40 0.42 9.99 6.64
N ASP A 41 -0.80 9.68 6.24
CA ASP A 41 -1.67 8.75 6.95
C ASP A 41 -2.33 7.77 5.97
N GLN A 42 -3.12 6.83 6.50
CA GLN A 42 -3.76 5.78 5.69
C GLN A 42 -4.56 6.35 4.50
N ARG A 43 -5.09 7.58 4.60
CA ARG A 43 -5.94 8.22 3.57
C ARG A 43 -5.15 8.69 2.34
N PHE A 44 -3.83 8.57 2.35
CA PHE A 44 -2.97 8.78 1.19
C PHE A 44 -2.90 7.55 0.29
N PHE A 45 -3.32 6.40 0.80
CA PHE A 45 -3.24 5.12 0.12
C PHE A 45 -4.63 4.53 -0.14
N SER A 46 -4.75 3.76 -1.21
CA SER A 46 -5.95 2.97 -1.48
C SER A 46 -5.58 1.63 -2.11
N LEU A 47 -6.42 0.63 -1.86
CA LEU A 47 -6.32 -0.68 -2.50
C LEU A 47 -7.43 -0.80 -3.54
N ASN A 48 -7.05 -1.10 -4.78
CA ASN A 48 -7.98 -1.60 -5.79
C ASN A 48 -7.86 -3.12 -5.84
N LYS A 49 -8.84 -3.81 -5.23
CA LYS A 49 -8.86 -5.27 -5.12
C LYS A 49 -9.55 -5.88 -6.35
N LEU A 50 -8.90 -6.87 -6.96
CA LEU A 50 -9.45 -7.76 -7.98
C LEU A 50 -9.52 -9.19 -7.42
N SER A 51 -9.90 -10.16 -8.25
CA SER A 51 -10.12 -11.55 -7.82
C SER A 51 -8.91 -12.20 -7.14
N ASN A 52 -7.71 -11.96 -7.68
CA ASN A 52 -6.48 -12.56 -7.17
C ASN A 52 -5.30 -11.58 -7.15
N GLU A 53 -5.57 -10.29 -7.27
CA GLU A 53 -4.52 -9.28 -7.20
C GLU A 53 -5.05 -8.00 -6.55
N VAL A 54 -4.12 -7.20 -6.04
CA VAL A 54 -4.43 -5.90 -5.47
C VAL A 54 -3.41 -4.87 -5.91
N LEU A 55 -3.92 -3.74 -6.39
CA LEU A 55 -3.10 -2.58 -6.73
C LEU A 55 -3.13 -1.57 -5.58
N LEU A 56 -1.97 -1.34 -4.99
CA LEU A 56 -1.74 -0.24 -4.05
C LEU A 56 -1.51 1.06 -4.82
N ASN A 57 -2.35 2.06 -4.55
CA ASN A 57 -2.28 3.37 -5.18
C ASN A 57 -2.04 4.47 -4.16
N LEU A 58 -1.21 5.44 -4.53
CA LEU A 58 -1.12 6.74 -3.89
C LEU A 58 -2.20 7.65 -4.45
N VAL A 59 -3.11 8.14 -3.62
CA VAL A 59 -4.26 8.96 -4.05
C VAL A 59 -4.11 10.44 -3.74
N LYS A 60 -3.06 10.83 -3.01
CA LYS A 60 -2.73 12.22 -2.66
C LYS A 60 -1.23 12.42 -2.68
N SER A 61 -0.78 13.60 -3.09
CA SER A 61 0.62 14.00 -2.98
C SER A 61 1.07 13.98 -1.53
N ILE A 62 2.24 13.39 -1.26
CA ILE A 62 2.86 13.40 0.07
C ILE A 62 3.88 14.54 0.11
N GLU A 63 3.84 15.35 1.17
CA GLU A 63 4.82 16.39 1.48
C GLU A 63 6.11 15.74 1.99
N GLY A 64 7.29 16.20 1.58
CA GLY A 64 8.56 15.65 2.08
C GLY A 64 9.35 16.64 2.93
N PRO A 65 10.43 16.18 3.59
CA PRO A 65 10.89 14.79 3.62
C PRO A 65 10.10 13.93 4.63
N GLN A 66 9.88 12.66 4.30
CA GLN A 66 9.37 11.66 5.26
C GLN A 66 9.65 10.23 4.81
N ASP A 67 9.85 9.34 5.78
CA ASP A 67 10.03 7.90 5.58
C ASP A 67 8.77 7.16 6.04
N ILE A 68 8.21 6.31 5.17
CA ILE A 68 6.94 5.61 5.42
C ILE A 68 7.13 4.11 5.26
N GLU A 69 6.72 3.33 6.25
CA GLU A 69 6.63 1.87 6.17
C GLU A 69 5.17 1.42 6.03
N LEU A 70 4.91 0.63 4.98
CA LEU A 70 3.63 -0.02 4.73
C LEU A 70 3.79 -1.53 4.77
N GLU A 71 2.76 -2.21 5.23
CA GLU A 71 2.60 -3.65 5.13
C GLU A 71 1.36 -3.97 4.31
N LEU A 72 1.57 -4.59 3.15
CA LEU A 72 0.51 -5.15 2.34
C LEU A 72 0.49 -6.67 2.55
N SER A 73 -0.59 -7.17 3.13
CA SER A 73 -0.75 -8.59 3.39
C SER A 73 -1.79 -9.21 2.45
N MET A 74 -1.56 -10.48 2.12
CA MET A 74 -2.47 -11.34 1.39
C MET A 74 -2.75 -12.56 2.24
N THR A 75 -4.03 -12.93 2.39
CA THR A 75 -4.43 -14.20 3.00
C THR A 75 -5.28 -14.99 2.02
N VAL A 76 -4.86 -16.21 1.73
CA VAL A 76 -5.56 -17.14 0.86
C VAL A 76 -6.42 -18.06 1.73
N PHE A 77 -7.67 -18.27 1.33
CA PHE A 77 -8.60 -19.14 2.04
C PHE A 77 -8.92 -20.39 1.23
N LYS A 78 -9.10 -21.51 1.93
CA LYS A 78 -9.61 -22.78 1.41
C LYS A 78 -10.64 -23.34 2.37
N ASP A 79 -11.82 -23.70 1.87
CA ASP A 79 -12.94 -24.20 2.70
C ASP A 79 -13.29 -23.26 3.87
N GLY A 80 -13.19 -21.94 3.64
CA GLY A 80 -13.43 -20.91 4.64
C GLY A 80 -12.32 -20.71 5.69
N GLN A 81 -11.22 -21.48 5.61
CA GLN A 81 -10.10 -21.41 6.54
C GLN A 81 -8.87 -20.76 5.89
N PRO A 82 -8.06 -19.97 6.63
CA PRO A 82 -6.78 -19.47 6.13
C PRO A 82 -5.87 -20.64 5.76
N TYR A 83 -5.47 -20.69 4.49
CA TYR A 83 -4.60 -21.72 3.93
C TYR A 83 -3.15 -21.26 3.84
N GLY A 84 -2.93 -19.97 3.59
CA GLY A 84 -1.60 -19.38 3.49
C GLY A 84 -1.65 -17.88 3.44
N SER A 85 -0.51 -17.24 3.70
CA SER A 85 -0.39 -15.79 3.66
C SER A 85 0.92 -15.35 3.02
N ASN A 86 0.93 -14.12 2.53
CA ASN A 86 2.12 -13.43 2.07
C ASN A 86 2.10 -12.01 2.64
N ILE A 87 3.29 -11.49 2.96
CA ILE A 87 3.46 -10.12 3.45
C ILE A 87 4.50 -9.43 2.56
N ALA A 88 4.11 -8.31 1.98
CA ALA A 88 5.01 -7.38 1.31
C ALA A 88 5.19 -6.15 2.20
N LYS A 89 6.45 -5.86 2.56
CA LYS A 89 6.83 -4.61 3.24
C LYS A 89 7.32 -3.61 2.22
N LEU A 90 6.78 -2.40 2.25
CA LEU A 90 7.16 -1.30 1.38
C LEU A 90 7.75 -0.17 2.22
N PHE A 91 8.90 0.34 1.78
CA PHE A 91 9.55 1.51 2.35
C PHE A 91 9.52 2.62 1.31
N LEU A 92 8.83 3.72 1.63
CA LEU A 92 8.74 4.89 0.77
C LEU A 92 9.58 6.02 1.38
N MET A 93 10.55 6.53 0.62
CA MET A 93 11.36 7.68 1.00
C MET A 93 10.91 8.88 0.17
N ILE A 94 10.33 9.88 0.83
CA ILE A 94 9.86 11.10 0.18
C ILE A 94 10.92 12.18 0.34
N SER A 95 11.35 12.78 -0.77
CA SER A 95 12.37 13.83 -0.78
C SER A 95 11.83 15.19 -0.33
N ALA A 96 12.71 16.01 0.23
CA ALA A 96 12.44 17.43 0.49
C ALA A 96 12.39 18.29 -0.79
N TYR A 97 12.86 17.75 -1.92
CA TYR A 97 13.00 18.47 -3.18
C TYR A 97 11.97 17.98 -4.21
N GLU A 98 11.44 18.91 -5.00
CA GLU A 98 10.69 18.61 -6.23
C GLU A 98 11.71 18.35 -7.35
N PHE A 99 11.63 17.17 -7.97
CA PHE A 99 12.39 16.81 -9.17
C PHE A 99 11.49 16.89 -10.39
#